data_AF-A0A950VRC0-F1
#
_entry.id   AF-A0A950VRC0-F1
#
_cell.length_a   1.000
_cell.length_b   1.000
_cell.length_c   1.000
_cell.angle_alpha   90.00
_cell.angle_beta   90.00
_cell.angle_gamma   90.00
#
_symmetry.space_group_name_H-M   'P 1'
#
loop_
_entity.id
_entity.type
_entity.pdbx_description
1 polymer ?
#
loop_
_entity_poly.entity_id
_entity_poly.type
_entity_poly.pdbx_seq_one_letter_code
_entity_poly.pdbx_strand_id
1 'polypeptide(L)' 'EVARLIGRGLTSAEIADRLVITPRTADTHADNIRSKLGLRSRTEIASWATAHGLTSSDPQGG' A
#
# COMPACT_ATOMS: atom_id res chain seq x y z
N GLU A 1 0.88 4.45 5.62
CA GLU A 1 -0.38 3.72 5.32
C GLU A 1 -0.48 3.07 3.94
N VAL A 2 -0.20 3.78 2.83
CA VAL A 2 -0.61 3.35 1.48
C VAL A 2 -0.06 1.98 1.08
N ALA A 3 1.23 1.69 1.30
CA ALA A 3 1.82 0.39 0.99
C ALA A 3 1.11 -0.79 1.69
N ARG A 4 0.74 -0.61 2.97
CA ARG A 4 -0.03 -1.61 3.74
C ARG A 4 -1.40 -1.87 3.11
N LEU A 5 -2.11 -0.81 2.73
CA LEU A 5 -3.44 -0.95 2.12
C LEU A 5 -3.35 -1.60 0.73
N ILE A 6 -2.31 -1.27 -0.05
CA ILE A 6 -2.00 -1.95 -1.31
C ILE A 6 -1.71 -3.44 -1.08
N GLY A 7 -0.92 -3.78 -0.08
CA GLY A 7 -0.65 -5.17 0.28
C GLY A 7 -1.88 -5.95 0.74
N ARG A 8 -2.92 -5.26 1.22
CA ARG A 8 -4.24 -5.85 1.51
C ARG A 8 -5.12 -6.03 0.27
N GLY A 9 -4.64 -5.66 -0.92
CA GLY A 9 -5.39 -5.75 -2.17
C GLY A 9 -6.34 -4.59 -2.43
N LEU A 10 -6.30 -3.51 -1.65
CA LEU A 10 -7.16 -2.36 -1.90
C LEU A 10 -6.75 -1.62 -3.16
N THR A 11 -7.73 -1.02 -3.84
CA THR A 11 -7.61 -0.11 -4.98
C THR A 11 -7.30 1.33 -4.53
N SER A 12 -6.86 2.18 -5.46
CA SER A 12 -6.57 3.60 -5.14
C SER A 12 -7.81 4.37 -4.68
N ALA A 13 -9.00 3.98 -5.14
CA ALA A 13 -10.26 4.54 -4.67
C ALA A 13 -10.56 4.15 -3.22
N GLU A 14 -10.45 2.87 -2.86
CA GLU A 14 -10.68 2.42 -1.47
C GLU A 14 -9.63 2.97 -0.50
N ILE A 15 -8.39 3.13 -0.97
CA ILE A 15 -7.32 3.80 -0.21
C ILE A 15 -7.65 5.27 0.00
N ALA A 16 -8.12 5.94 -1.04
CA ALA A 16 -8.51 7.34 -1.00
C ALA A 16 -9.64 7.57 0.00
N ASP A 17 -10.67 6.73 -0.02
CA ASP A 17 -11.78 6.78 0.94
C ASP A 17 -11.31 6.56 2.38
N ARG A 18 -10.44 5.58 2.62
CA ARG A 18 -9.92 5.29 3.97
C ARG A 18 -9.00 6.37 4.53
N LEU A 19 -8.24 7.04 3.66
CA LEU A 19 -7.30 8.08 4.04
C LEU A 19 -7.89 9.49 3.93
N VAL A 20 -9.15 9.61 3.49
CA VAL A 20 -9.84 10.88 3.27
C VAL A 20 -9.02 11.79 2.32
N ILE A 21 -8.55 11.20 1.22
CA ILE A 21 -7.79 11.88 0.16
C ILE A 21 -8.43 11.60 -1.20
N THR A 22 -7.88 12.17 -2.28
CA THR A 22 -8.32 11.84 -3.64
C THR A 22 -7.64 10.57 -4.17
N PRO A 23 -8.26 9.82 -5.10
CA PRO A 23 -7.62 8.69 -5.78
C PRO A 23 -6.28 9.06 -6.42
N ARG A 24 -6.19 10.26 -7.01
CA ARG A 24 -4.95 10.79 -7.59
C ARG A 24 -3.84 10.97 -6.55
N THR A 25 -4.18 11.43 -5.36
CA THR A 25 -3.24 11.54 -4.23
C THR A 25 -2.78 10.15 -3.78
N ALA A 26 -3.69 9.17 -3.72
CA ALA A 26 -3.34 7.78 -3.40
C ALA A 26 -2.37 7.18 -4.43
N ASP A 27 -2.60 7.41 -5.73
CA ASP A 27 -1.69 6.98 -6.81
C ASP A 27 -0.32 7.67 -6.70
N THR A 28 -0.31 8.97 -6.42
CA THR A 28 0.95 9.72 -6.20
C THR A 28 1.74 9.15 -5.03
N HIS A 29 1.08 8.73 -3.95
CA HIS A 29 1.75 8.05 -2.84
C HIS A 29 2.28 6.67 -3.24
N ALA A 30 1.50 5.87 -3.98
CA ALA A 30 1.95 4.58 -4.50
C ALA A 30 3.20 4.72 -5.39
N ASP A 31 3.22 5.76 -6.23
CA ASP A 31 4.35 6.08 -7.11
C ASP A 31 5.60 6.51 -6.36
N ASN A 32 5.44 7.36 -5.35
CA ASN A 32 6.55 7.73 -4.48
C ASN A 32 7.09 6.51 -3.71
N ILE A 33 6.22 5.61 -3.26
CA ILE A 33 6.60 4.38 -2.57
C ILE A 33 7.39 3.46 -3.52
N ARG A 34 6.86 3.18 -4.73
CA ARG A 34 7.54 2.30 -5.69
C ARG A 34 8.89 2.87 -6.11
N SER A 35 8.97 4.19 -6.32
CA SER A 35 10.22 4.85 -6.69
C SER A 35 11.27 4.75 -5.58
N LYS A 36 10.88 4.97 -4.32
CA LYS A 36 11.77 4.82 -3.16
C LYS A 36 12.25 3.39 -2.94
N LEU A 37 11.41 2.41 -3.25
CA LEU A 37 11.71 0.98 -3.06
C LEU A 37 12.29 0.30 -4.32
N GLY A 38 12.40 1.02 -5.45
CA GLY A 38 12.86 0.46 -6.72
C GLY A 38 11.88 -0.54 -7.37
N LEU A 39 10.60 -0.49 -7.00
CA LEU A 39 9.55 -1.40 -7.51
C LEU A 39 8.93 -0.83 -8.78
N ARG A 40 8.48 -1.71 -9.69
CA ARG A 40 7.97 -1.30 -11.02
C ARG A 40 6.44 -1.24 -11.08
N SER A 41 5.75 -1.92 -10.18
CA SER A 41 4.29 -2.11 -10.24
C SER A 41 3.63 -2.08 -8.86
N ARG A 42 2.31 -1.83 -8.87
CA ARG A 42 1.46 -1.94 -7.68
C ARG A 42 1.52 -3.35 -7.07
N THR A 43 1.56 -4.37 -7.91
CA THR A 43 1.66 -5.76 -7.47
C THR A 43 2.96 -6.02 -6.71
N GLU A 44 4.08 -5.45 -7.16
CA GLU A 44 5.34 -5.53 -6.41
C GLU A 44 5.26 -4.81 -5.06
N ILE A 45 4.58 -3.65 -4.99
CA ILE A 45 4.34 -2.97 -3.70
C ILE A 45 3.51 -3.88 -2.78
N ALA A 46 2.51 -4.57 -3.32
CA ALA A 46 1.67 -5.48 -2.54
C ALA A 46 2.48 -6.68 -2.01
N SER A 47 3.27 -7.33 -2.87
CA SER A 47 4.16 -8.42 -2.48
C SER A 47 5.20 -7.97 -1.46
N TRP A 48 5.80 -6.79 -1.65
CA TRP A 48 6.74 -6.20 -0.70
C TRP A 48 6.08 -5.95 0.66
N ALA A 49 4.89 -5.34 0.68
CA ALA A 49 4.17 -5.05 1.92
C ALA A 49 3.80 -6.33 2.68
N THR A 50 3.41 -7.39 1.97
CA THR A 50 3.14 -8.70 2.59
C THR A 50 4.42 -9.37 3.09
N ALA A 51 5.51 -9.36 2.31
CA ALA A 51 6.80 -9.92 2.71
C ALA A 51 7.40 -9.22 3.94
N HIS A 52 7.15 -7.92 4.10
CA HIS A 52 7.59 -7.13 5.25
C HIS A 52 6.60 -7.15 6.44
N GLY A 53 5.54 -7.95 6.39
CA GLY A 53 4.55 -8.06 7.46
C GLY A 53 3.74 -6.78 7.70
N LEU A 54 3.75 -5.84 6.75
CA LEU A 54 3.06 -4.56 6.88
C LEU A 54 1.55 -4.69 6.73
N THR A 55 1.06 -5.79 6.14
CA THR A 55 -0.37 -6.04 5.89
C THR A 55 -1.12 -6.52 7.13
N SER A 56 -0.42 -7.11 8.09
CA SER A 56 -0.96 -7.55 9.38
C SER A 56 -1.31 -6.34 10.25
N SER A 57 -2.59 -6.11 10.51
CA SER A 57 -3.01 -5.38 11.73
C SER A 57 -3.35 -6.39 12.81
N ASP A 58 -2.50 -7.40 12.95
CA ASP A 58 -2.57 -8.30 14.08
C ASP A 58 -1.47 -7.85 15.04
N PRO A 59 -1.79 -7.20 16.17
CA PRO A 59 -0.88 -7.32 17.30
C PRO A 59 -0.90 -8.80 17.67
N GLN A 60 0.27 -9.35 18.00
CA GLN A 60 0.49 -10.73 18.44
C GLN A 60 0.82 -11.74 17.34
N GLY A 61 2.12 -12.06 17.25
CA GLY A 61 2.46 -13.46 17.04
C GLY A 61 1.85 -14.31 18.16
N GLY A 62 1.29 -15.45 17.76
CA GLY A 62 0.91 -16.57 18.62
C GLY A 62 1.27 -17.84 17.88
#